data_AF-A0A8J7ECD7-F1
#
_entry.id   AF-A0A8J7ECD7-F1
#
_cell.length_a   1.000
_cell.length_b   1.000
_cell.length_c   1.000
_cell.angle_alpha   90.00
_cell.angle_beta   90.00
_cell.angle_gamma   90.00
#
_symmetry.space_group_name_H-M   'P 1'
#
loop_
_entity.id
_entity.type
_entity.pdbx_description
1 polymer ?
#
loop_
_entity_poly.entity_id
_entity_poly.type
_entity_poly.pdbx_seq_one_letter_code
_entity_poly.pdbx_strand_id
1 'polypeptide(L)' 'MTIDTHVAASDFVNKLSTLRFENVFNPYADICPKYDKPDAVFIRQKNLTLVLNAALSKGIDSMWFARDLG' A
#
# COMPACT_ATOMS: atom_id res chain seq x y z
N MET A 1 3.36 -12.53 22.43
CA MET A 1 2.80 -11.26 21.92
C MET A 1 2.40 -11.50 20.47
N THR A 2 1.13 -11.77 20.21
CA THR A 2 0.61 -11.93 18.84
C THR A 2 0.39 -10.54 18.25
N ILE A 3 1.06 -10.23 17.14
CA ILE A 3 0.80 -9.01 16.37
C ILE A 3 -0.55 -9.18 15.67
N ASP A 4 -1.45 -8.23 15.85
CA ASP A 4 -2.65 -8.15 15.01
C ASP A 4 -2.22 -7.79 13.59
N THR A 5 -2.39 -8.74 12.68
CA THR A 5 -1.97 -8.61 11.29
C THR A 5 -2.73 -7.52 10.54
N HIS A 6 -3.96 -7.21 10.96
CA HIS A 6 -4.76 -6.14 10.36
C HIS A 6 -4.24 -4.75 10.72
N VAL A 7 -3.76 -4.58 11.95
CA VAL A 7 -3.12 -3.35 12.42
C VAL A 7 -1.78 -3.16 11.71
N ALA A 8 -0.97 -4.23 11.60
CA ALA A 8 0.33 -4.18 10.96
C ALA A 8 0.28 -3.75 9.48
N ALA A 9 -0.68 -4.27 8.70
CA ALA A 9 -0.80 -3.92 7.29
C ALA A 9 -1.27 -2.46 7.09
N SER A 10 -2.26 -2.02 7.87
CA SER A 10 -2.80 -0.67 7.77
C SER A 10 -1.73 0.37 8.17
N ASP A 11 -0.96 0.09 9.21
CA ASP A 11 0.16 0.94 9.64
C ASP A 11 1.26 1.03 8.58
N PHE A 12 1.59 -0.08 7.93
CA PHE A 12 2.56 -0.09 6.83
C PHE A 12 2.09 0.79 5.67
N VAL A 13 0.85 0.61 5.20
CA VAL A 13 0.28 1.39 4.08
C VAL A 13 0.18 2.87 4.44
N ASN A 14 -0.17 3.21 5.69
CA ASN A 14 -0.17 4.58 6.17
C ASN A 14 1.23 5.21 6.17
N LYS A 15 2.27 4.46 6.56
CA LYS A 15 3.65 4.97 6.48
C LYS A 15 4.12 5.14 5.03
N LEU A 16 3.73 4.21 4.14
CA LEU A 16 4.05 4.28 2.72
C LEU A 16 3.41 5.50 2.03
N SER A 17 2.16 5.83 2.39
CA SER A 17 1.43 6.96 1.80
C SER A 17 1.95 8.34 2.25
N THR A 18 2.69 8.42 3.36
CA THR A 18 3.28 9.69 3.84
C THR A 18 4.65 9.99 3.23
N LEU A 19 5.29 9.03 2.56
CA LEU A 19 6.60 9.25 1.93
C LEU A 19 6.51 10.30 0.82
N ARG A 20 7.47 11.23 0.82
CA ARG A 20 7.66 12.26 -0.23
C ARG A 20 9.15 12.40 -0.51
N PHE A 21 9.49 12.44 -1.79
CA PHE A 21 10.86 12.63 -2.28
C PHE A 21 10.84 13.61 -3.45
N GLU A 22 11.98 14.24 -3.72
CA GLU A 22 12.11 15.16 -4.85
C GLU A 22 11.94 14.41 -6.17
N ASN A 23 11.08 14.90 -7.05
CA ASN A 23 10.82 14.34 -8.39
C ASN A 23 10.33 12.88 -8.39
N VAL A 24 9.65 12.43 -7.33
CA VAL A 24 9.08 11.08 -7.23
C VAL A 24 7.56 11.15 -7.11
N PHE A 25 6.87 10.36 -7.93
CA PHE A 25 5.43 10.11 -7.82
C PHE A 25 5.18 8.99 -6.81
N ASN A 26 4.36 9.23 -5.79
CA ASN A 26 3.92 8.21 -4.84
C ASN A 26 2.48 7.78 -5.19
N PRO A 27 2.26 6.57 -5.73
CA PRO A 27 0.91 6.11 -6.08
C PRO A 27 0.00 5.98 -4.86
N TYR A 28 0.54 5.89 -3.64
CA TYR A 28 -0.27 5.84 -2.42
C TYR A 28 -0.64 7.21 -1.88
N ALA A 29 -0.28 8.29 -2.57
CA ALA A 29 -0.45 9.63 -2.06
C ALA A 29 -0.79 10.69 -3.13
N ASP A 30 -0.39 10.44 -4.38
CA ASP A 30 -0.54 11.36 -5.49
C ASP A 30 -1.58 10.82 -6.50
N ILE A 31 -2.28 11.73 -7.16
CA ILE A 31 -3.24 11.42 -8.22
C ILE A 31 -2.67 11.91 -9.55
N CYS A 32 -2.66 11.06 -10.56
CA CYS A 32 -2.40 11.44 -11.93
C CYS A 32 -3.67 12.06 -12.55
N PRO A 33 -3.74 13.39 -12.77
CA PRO A 33 -4.98 14.05 -13.20
C PRO A 33 -5.48 13.60 -14.59
N LYS A 34 -4.62 12.96 -15.39
CA LYS A 34 -4.94 12.51 -16.75
C LYS A 34 -5.56 11.11 -16.79
N TYR A 35 -5.14 10.22 -15.90
CA TYR A 35 -5.46 8.78 -15.99
C TYR A 35 -6.09 8.20 -14.72
N ASP A 36 -5.90 8.84 -13.57
CA ASP A 36 -6.48 8.35 -12.33
C ASP A 36 -7.94 8.78 -12.17
N LYS A 37 -8.69 7.93 -11.47
CA LYS A 37 -9.99 8.31 -10.90
C LYS A 37 -9.79 9.26 -9.71
N PRO A 38 -10.81 10.07 -9.35
CA PRO A 38 -10.72 10.96 -8.20
C PRO A 38 -10.36 10.27 -6.87
N ASP A 39 -10.69 8.99 -6.73
CA ASP A 39 -10.45 8.15 -5.55
C ASP A 39 -9.31 7.14 -5.72
N ALA A 40 -8.47 7.28 -6.74
CA ALA A 40 -7.42 6.30 -7.06
C ALA A 40 -6.43 6.07 -5.90
N VAL A 41 -6.08 7.11 -5.14
CA VAL A 41 -5.22 6.98 -3.94
C VAL A 41 -5.88 6.07 -2.90
N PHE A 42 -7.16 6.30 -2.60
CA PHE A 42 -7.91 5.48 -1.63
C PHE A 42 -8.03 4.03 -2.10
N ILE A 43 -8.35 3.82 -3.38
CA ILE A 43 -8.45 2.47 -3.97
C ILE A 43 -7.11 1.72 -3.84
N ARG A 44 -5.98 2.37 -4.17
CA ARG A 44 -4.65 1.75 -4.10
C ARG A 44 -4.25 1.40 -2.67
N GLN A 45 -4.45 2.31 -1.71
CA GLN A 45 -4.21 2.04 -0.30
C GLN A 45 -5.06 0.85 0.20
N LYS A 46 -6.37 0.88 -0.08
CA LYS A 46 -7.29 -0.19 0.32
C LYS A 46 -6.87 -1.54 -0.28
N ASN A 47 -6.54 -1.58 -1.57
CA ASN A 47 -6.15 -2.82 -2.24
C ASN A 47 -4.85 -3.40 -1.66
N LEU A 48 -3.84 -2.55 -1.42
CA LEU A 48 -2.60 -3.01 -0.82
C LEU A 48 -2.85 -3.56 0.60
N THR A 49 -3.61 -2.85 1.43
CA THR A 49 -3.98 -3.32 2.77
C THR A 49 -4.69 -4.68 2.73
N LEU A 50 -5.62 -4.87 1.80
CA LEU A 50 -6.35 -6.14 1.63
C LEU A 50 -5.43 -7.29 1.25
N VAL A 51 -4.50 -7.07 0.30
CA VAL A 51 -3.55 -8.10 -0.13
C VAL A 51 -2.58 -8.46 0.99
N LEU A 52 -2.03 -7.47 1.69
CA LEU A 52 -1.13 -7.70 2.82
C LEU A 52 -1.82 -8.46 3.96
N ASN A 53 -3.06 -8.08 4.29
CA ASN A 53 -3.86 -8.79 5.29
C ASN A 53 -4.10 -10.25 4.89
N ALA A 54 -4.46 -10.49 3.64
CA ALA A 54 -4.69 -11.85 3.15
C ALA A 54 -3.40 -12.71 3.14
N ALA A 55 -2.25 -12.11 2.88
CA ALA A 55 -0.96 -12.79 2.94
C ALA A 55 -0.59 -13.15 4.38
N LEU A 56 -0.69 -12.19 5.31
CA LEU A 56 -0.42 -12.39 6.73
C LEU A 56 -1.35 -13.43 7.34
N SER A 57 -2.66 -13.38 7.03
CA SER A 57 -3.63 -14.36 7.55
C SER A 57 -3.39 -15.78 7.05
N LYS A 58 -2.70 -15.94 5.91
CA LYS A 58 -2.34 -17.24 5.33
C LYS A 58 -0.95 -17.71 5.73
N GLY A 59 -0.23 -16.95 6.57
CA GLY A 59 1.14 -17.27 6.98
C GLY A 59 2.13 -17.22 5.82
N ILE A 60 1.93 -16.33 4.84
CA ILE A 60 2.90 -16.13 3.76
C ILE A 60 4.14 -15.41 4.33
N ASP A 61 5.29 -16.07 4.27
CA ASP A 61 6.55 -15.52 4.81
C ASP A 61 7.20 -14.46 3.90
N SER A 62 6.98 -14.55 2.58
CA SER A 62 7.60 -13.64 1.61
C SER A 62 6.66 -13.27 0.47
N MET A 63 6.66 -11.99 0.11
CA MET A 63 5.99 -11.45 -1.08
C MET A 63 6.99 -10.72 -1.95
N TRP A 64 6.84 -10.88 -3.26
CA TRP A 64 7.70 -10.24 -4.25
C TRP A 64 6.89 -9.20 -4.99
N PHE A 65 7.31 -7.94 -4.88
CA PHE A 65 6.88 -6.90 -5.79
C PHE A 65 7.86 -6.85 -6.95
N ALA A 66 7.38 -6.45 -8.13
CA ALA A 66 8.23 -6.32 -9.30
C ALA A 66 9.18 -5.12 -9.12
N ARG A 67 9.53 -4.42 -10.20
CA ARG A 67 10.42 -3.26 -10.11
C ARG A 67 9.91 -2.20 -9.12
N ASP A 68 8.62 -1.91 -9.18
CA ASP A 68 7.99 -0.80 -8.45
C ASP A 68 6.77 -1.31 -7.65
N LEU A 69 6.56 -0.76 -6.45
CA LEU A 69 5.38 -1.02 -5.62
C LEU A 69 4.25 -0.07 -6.03
N GLY A 70 3.84 -0.16 -7.29
CA GLY A 70 2.87 0.76 -7.91
C GLY A 70 3.50 1.94 -8.63
#